data_AF-A0ABD2ZIU9-F1
#
_entry.id   AF-A0ABD2ZIU9-F1
#
_cell.length_a   1.000
_cell.length_b   1.000
_cell.length_c   1.000
_cell.angle_alpha   90.00
_cell.angle_beta   90.00
_cell.angle_gamma   90.00
#
_symmetry.space_group_name_H-M   'P 1'
#
loop_
_entity.id
_entity.type
_entity.pdbx_description
1 polymer ?
#
loop_
_entity_poly.entity_id
_entity_poly.type
_entity_poly.pdbx_seq_one_letter_code
_entity_poly.pdbx_strand_id
1 'polypeptide(L)'
;MAKIPVRFKRVAAVFDEEARARLYESSGSEHNSAETLTDLSYLVNSFLENDHHGRVDDQENDHAADKVESSSERNCSDSEIKDSLKRLFDFQVDEVKRNILVGVENALRELGNNSIVDSSSVDFKRRLMARLRERGFDAGLCKSKWEKVGHCPSGDYEYIDVYASGTRYFIEVSLAKEFTIARPTECYAALLNIFPQIFVGKQDDLKQVNRLMCNAIKKSMKKMDIHVPPWRRSSYMQAKWFSSYKRTFNEASKILQQQQPFDHSDVEEEEKLRMRRKISIGFVPLPPISFPCREDFSTKLVGGFRVGNLAAALNDNSILS
;
A
#
# COMPACT_ATOMS: atom_id res chain seq x y z
N MET A 1 39.07 -28.28 -27.97
CA MET A 1 37.87 -27.45 -28.21
C MET A 1 38.02 -26.16 -27.41
N ALA A 2 38.07 -25.02 -28.08
CA ALA A 2 38.33 -23.71 -27.49
C ALA A 2 37.08 -23.13 -26.81
N LYS A 3 37.22 -22.52 -25.63
CA LYS A 3 36.15 -21.80 -24.93
C LYS A 3 36.04 -20.38 -25.48
N ILE A 4 34.89 -20.04 -26.06
CA ILE A 4 34.56 -18.68 -26.50
C ILE A 4 33.96 -17.92 -25.31
N PRO A 5 34.53 -16.79 -24.86
CA PRO A 5 33.91 -15.98 -23.82
C PRO A 5 32.87 -15.03 -24.44
N VAL A 6 31.60 -15.20 -24.07
CA VAL A 6 30.51 -14.31 -24.51
C VAL A 6 30.49 -13.05 -23.66
N ARG A 7 30.65 -11.89 -24.30
CA ARG A 7 30.78 -10.55 -23.69
C ARG A 7 29.42 -9.86 -23.60
N PHE A 8 28.61 -10.13 -22.56
CA PHE A 8 27.32 -9.46 -22.32
C PHE A 8 27.43 -8.17 -21.47
N LYS A 9 28.44 -7.32 -21.70
CA LYS A 9 28.63 -6.08 -20.89
C LYS A 9 28.34 -4.77 -21.62
N ARG A 10 27.98 -4.79 -22.92
CA ARG A 10 27.82 -3.55 -23.71
C ARG A 10 26.39 -3.14 -24.01
N VAL A 11 25.39 -4.01 -23.79
CA VAL A 11 23.99 -3.71 -24.15
C VAL A 11 23.26 -3.00 -23.00
N ALA A 12 23.61 -3.28 -21.74
CA ALA A 12 22.96 -2.67 -20.58
C ALA A 12 23.19 -1.15 -20.46
N ALA A 13 24.38 -0.66 -20.86
CA ALA A 13 24.72 0.76 -20.73
C ALA A 13 23.94 1.68 -21.69
N VAL A 14 23.50 1.15 -22.84
CA VAL A 14 22.81 1.95 -23.86
C VAL A 14 21.35 2.25 -23.46
N PHE A 15 20.70 1.34 -22.75
CA PHE A 15 19.34 1.56 -22.24
C PHE A 15 19.29 2.47 -21.01
N ASP A 16 20.42 2.62 -20.30
CA ASP A 16 20.52 3.42 -19.07
C ASP A 16 20.61 4.93 -19.38
N GLU A 17 21.29 5.32 -20.47
CA GLU A 17 21.33 6.72 -20.91
C GLU A 17 19.97 7.21 -21.44
N GLU A 18 19.24 6.36 -22.16
CA GLU A 18 17.97 6.72 -22.77
C GLU A 18 16.82 6.83 -21.74
N ALA A 19 16.91 6.09 -20.63
CA ALA A 19 16.00 6.23 -19.49
C ALA A 19 16.24 7.56 -18.73
N ARG A 20 17.49 8.04 -18.65
CA ARG A 20 17.84 9.27 -17.94
C ARG A 20 17.39 10.54 -18.67
N ALA A 21 17.30 10.48 -20.00
CA ALA A 21 16.90 11.62 -20.84
C ALA A 21 15.39 11.93 -20.80
N ARG A 22 14.54 11.04 -20.25
CA ARG A 22 13.07 11.22 -20.21
C ARG A 22 12.51 11.70 -18.87
N LEU A 23 13.35 12.03 -17.90
CA LEU A 23 12.93 12.46 -16.55
C LEU A 23 13.14 13.96 -16.28
N TYR A 24 12.79 14.81 -17.25
CA TYR A 24 12.64 16.23 -16.97
C TYR A 24 11.23 16.69 -17.34
N GLU A 25 10.57 17.27 -16.35
CA GLU A 25 9.31 18.02 -16.43
C GLU A 25 8.01 17.24 -16.23
N SER A 26 7.76 16.81 -14.98
CA SER A 26 6.39 16.83 -14.43
C SER A 26 6.40 16.96 -12.90
N SER A 27 5.44 17.73 -12.43
CA SER A 27 5.37 18.40 -11.14
C SER A 27 4.94 17.48 -9.98
N GLY A 28 5.68 17.53 -8.87
CA GLY A 28 5.13 17.39 -7.51
C GLY A 28 4.70 16.01 -7.02
N SER A 29 5.55 14.99 -7.12
CA SER A 29 5.41 13.75 -6.33
C SER A 29 6.75 13.35 -5.74
N GLU A 30 6.79 13.19 -4.42
CA GLU A 30 7.94 12.64 -3.69
C GLU A 30 8.09 11.15 -4.06
N HIS A 31 8.79 10.87 -5.15
CA HIS A 31 9.15 9.51 -5.52
C HIS A 31 10.39 9.09 -4.73
N ASN A 32 10.22 8.06 -3.90
CA ASN A 32 11.31 7.21 -3.40
C ASN A 32 12.21 6.80 -4.58
N SER A 33 13.36 7.45 -4.72
CA SER A 33 14.29 7.26 -5.83
C SER A 33 15.68 6.96 -5.26
N ALA A 34 15.92 5.65 -5.04
CA ALA A 34 17.20 4.93 -4.93
C ALA A 34 16.97 3.58 -4.24
N GLU A 35 16.08 3.52 -3.24
CA GLU A 35 15.87 2.33 -2.40
C GLU A 35 15.04 1.24 -3.09
N THR A 36 14.03 1.61 -3.88
CA THR A 36 13.13 0.68 -4.60
C THR A 36 13.82 -0.18 -5.67
N LEU A 37 14.84 0.36 -6.34
CA LEU A 37 15.61 -0.37 -7.37
C LEU A 37 16.57 -1.38 -6.72
N THR A 38 17.14 -1.00 -5.57
CA THR A 38 17.96 -1.87 -4.74
C THR A 38 17.13 -3.02 -4.16
N ASP A 39 15.89 -2.73 -3.76
CA ASP A 39 14.93 -3.70 -3.22
C ASP A 39 14.51 -4.76 -4.26
N LEU A 40 14.21 -4.35 -5.51
CA LEU A 40 13.90 -5.30 -6.59
C LEU A 40 15.07 -6.23 -6.92
N SER A 41 16.29 -5.70 -7.01
CA SER A 41 17.48 -6.51 -7.27
C SER A 41 17.68 -7.57 -6.18
N TYR A 42 17.42 -7.21 -4.93
CA TYR A 42 17.48 -8.11 -3.79
C TYR A 42 16.38 -9.19 -3.84
N LEU A 43 15.15 -8.83 -4.18
CA LEU A 43 14.04 -9.78 -4.32
C LEU A 43 14.37 -10.87 -5.35
N VAL A 44 14.96 -10.48 -6.48
CA VAL A 44 15.38 -11.41 -7.53
C VAL A 44 16.57 -12.26 -7.07
N ASN A 45 17.60 -11.65 -6.46
CA ASN A 45 18.77 -12.39 -5.98
C ASN A 45 18.40 -13.38 -4.87
N SER A 46 17.57 -12.99 -3.90
CA SER A 46 17.08 -13.89 -2.85
C SER A 46 16.26 -15.06 -3.40
N PHE A 47 15.59 -14.87 -4.54
CA PHE A 47 14.88 -15.95 -5.20
C PHE A 47 15.85 -16.92 -5.89
N LEU A 48 16.86 -16.40 -6.60
CA LEU A 48 17.87 -17.19 -7.31
C LEU A 48 18.86 -17.91 -6.38
N GLU A 49 19.27 -17.27 -5.28
CA GLU A 49 20.21 -17.84 -4.29
C GLU A 49 19.61 -19.04 -3.53
N ASN A 50 18.28 -19.18 -3.55
CA ASN A 50 17.59 -20.29 -2.90
C ASN A 50 17.71 -21.62 -3.69
N ASP A 51 18.37 -21.64 -4.86
CA ASP A 51 18.61 -22.85 -5.67
C ASP A 51 19.73 -23.77 -5.13
N HIS A 52 20.49 -23.35 -4.11
CA HIS A 52 21.69 -24.08 -3.67
C HIS A 52 21.68 -24.72 -2.28
N HIS A 53 20.61 -24.56 -1.48
CA HIS A 53 20.49 -25.30 -0.23
C HIS A 53 19.11 -25.94 -0.07
N GLY A 54 19.08 -27.26 -0.25
CA GLY A 54 18.05 -28.08 0.36
C GLY A 54 18.11 -27.92 1.89
N ARG A 55 16.92 -27.88 2.52
CA ARG A 55 16.72 -27.90 3.97
C ARG A 55 17.49 -26.81 4.74
N VAL A 56 16.92 -25.61 4.80
CA VAL A 56 17.02 -24.81 6.01
C VAL A 56 15.61 -24.67 6.55
N ASP A 57 15.39 -25.24 7.73
CA ASP A 57 14.17 -25.17 8.51
C ASP A 57 13.75 -23.70 8.68
N ASP A 58 12.63 -23.32 8.06
CA ASP A 58 11.76 -22.36 8.71
C ASP A 58 11.29 -23.08 9.98
N GLN A 59 11.93 -22.81 11.12
CA GLN A 59 11.45 -23.22 12.45
C GLN A 59 10.16 -22.45 12.77
N GLU A 60 9.09 -22.75 12.03
CA GLU A 60 7.73 -22.71 12.56
C GLU A 60 7.46 -24.12 13.07
N ASN A 61 7.17 -24.22 14.37
CA ASN A 61 6.88 -25.46 15.08
C ASN A 61 5.55 -26.06 14.58
N ASP A 62 5.53 -26.64 13.39
CA ASP A 62 4.41 -27.42 12.85
C ASP A 62 4.81 -28.90 12.81
N HIS A 63 4.49 -29.62 13.88
CA HIS A 63 4.43 -31.07 13.87
C HIS A 63 3.32 -31.53 12.92
N ALA A 64 3.67 -31.75 11.64
CA ALA A 64 2.83 -32.50 10.71
C ALA A 64 3.72 -33.47 9.93
N ALA A 65 3.47 -34.76 10.14
CA ALA A 65 4.24 -35.88 9.64
C ALA A 65 4.50 -35.80 8.12
N ASP A 66 5.77 -35.92 7.76
CA ASP A 66 6.27 -36.06 6.40
C ASP A 66 5.91 -37.47 5.89
N LYS A 67 4.70 -37.61 5.32
CA LYS A 67 4.28 -38.85 4.65
C LYS A 67 4.43 -38.67 3.14
N VAL A 68 5.46 -39.31 2.62
CA VAL A 68 5.74 -39.45 1.19
C VAL A 68 4.60 -40.29 0.59
N GLU A 69 3.73 -39.68 -0.22
CA GLU A 69 2.76 -40.43 -1.03
C GLU A 69 3.04 -40.24 -2.53
N SER A 70 3.29 -41.39 -3.16
CA SER A 70 3.46 -41.59 -4.58
C SER A 70 2.10 -41.52 -5.29
N SER A 71 2.05 -40.72 -6.35
CA SER A 71 1.21 -40.87 -7.55
C SER A 71 -0.18 -41.50 -7.40
N SER A 72 -1.21 -40.65 -7.35
CA SER A 72 -2.53 -40.94 -7.95
C SER A 72 -3.22 -39.62 -8.32
N GLU A 73 -3.41 -39.40 -9.61
CA GLU A 73 -4.24 -38.34 -10.15
C GLU A 73 -5.72 -38.57 -9.76
N ARG A 74 -6.41 -37.49 -9.35
CA ARG A 74 -7.88 -37.28 -9.34
C ARG A 74 -8.61 -37.05 -8.00
N ASN A 75 -7.98 -36.56 -6.95
CA ASN A 75 -8.74 -35.84 -5.90
C ASN A 75 -7.99 -34.61 -5.41
N CYS A 76 -8.62 -33.45 -5.58
CA CYS A 76 -8.15 -32.18 -5.04
C CYS A 76 -8.35 -32.17 -3.52
N SER A 77 -7.36 -32.63 -2.76
CA SER A 77 -7.39 -32.70 -1.28
C SER A 77 -7.24 -31.30 -0.61
N ASP A 78 -7.88 -30.29 -1.19
CA ASP A 78 -7.97 -28.93 -0.63
C ASP A 78 -9.42 -28.61 -0.18
N SER A 79 -10.30 -29.62 -0.04
CA SER A 79 -11.68 -29.42 0.41
C SER A 79 -11.73 -28.84 1.83
N GLU A 80 -10.85 -29.29 2.72
CA GLU A 80 -10.75 -28.77 4.08
C GLU A 80 -10.35 -27.29 4.10
N ILE A 81 -9.36 -26.90 3.28
CA ILE A 81 -8.92 -25.51 3.14
C ILE A 81 -10.08 -24.66 2.60
N LYS A 82 -10.77 -25.16 1.57
CA LYS A 82 -11.95 -24.52 0.97
C LYS A 82 -13.06 -24.29 2.01
N ASP A 83 -13.34 -25.28 2.85
CA ASP A 83 -14.37 -25.15 3.89
C ASP A 83 -13.94 -24.22 5.02
N SER A 84 -12.66 -24.24 5.41
CA SER A 84 -12.10 -23.27 6.35
C SER A 84 -12.23 -21.83 5.82
N LEU A 85 -11.88 -21.58 4.55
CA LEU A 85 -12.01 -20.26 3.94
C LEU A 85 -13.47 -19.79 3.90
N LYS A 86 -14.40 -20.67 3.51
CA LYS A 86 -15.83 -20.33 3.52
C LYS A 86 -16.34 -19.94 4.91
N ARG A 87 -15.91 -20.66 5.96
CA ARG A 87 -16.27 -20.30 7.35
C ARG A 87 -15.69 -18.95 7.77
N LEU A 88 -14.46 -18.63 7.34
CA LEU A 88 -13.82 -17.34 7.64
C LEU A 88 -14.51 -16.17 6.91
N PHE A 89 -15.01 -16.42 5.71
CA PHE A 89 -15.76 -15.43 4.92
C PHE A 89 -17.25 -15.40 5.25
N ASP A 90 -17.75 -16.22 6.18
CA ASP A 90 -19.15 -16.18 6.55
C ASP A 90 -19.45 -14.98 7.44
N PHE A 91 -20.14 -14.00 6.86
CA PHE A 91 -20.53 -12.76 7.53
C PHE A 91 -21.81 -12.92 8.35
N GLN A 92 -22.46 -14.09 8.32
CA GLN A 92 -23.78 -14.24 8.92
C GLN A 92 -23.77 -14.07 10.44
N VAL A 93 -22.67 -14.47 11.08
CA VAL A 93 -22.54 -14.53 12.54
C VAL A 93 -22.15 -13.18 13.16
N ASP A 94 -21.54 -12.26 12.40
CA ASP A 94 -20.99 -11.01 12.91
C ASP A 94 -21.74 -9.79 12.33
N GLU A 95 -22.68 -9.25 13.11
CA GLU A 95 -23.48 -8.07 12.74
C GLU A 95 -22.60 -6.85 12.46
N VAL A 96 -21.50 -6.69 13.20
CA VAL A 96 -20.55 -5.58 13.02
C VAL A 96 -19.84 -5.71 11.68
N LYS A 97 -19.33 -6.90 11.32
CA LYS A 97 -18.75 -7.15 9.99
C LYS A 97 -19.74 -6.84 8.88
N ARG A 98 -20.99 -7.27 9.03
CA ARG A 98 -22.04 -7.03 8.03
C ARG A 98 -22.34 -5.54 7.87
N ASN A 99 -22.44 -4.79 8.97
CA ASN A 99 -22.64 -3.35 8.93
C ASN A 99 -21.46 -2.64 8.22
N ILE A 100 -20.22 -3.02 8.56
CA ILE A 100 -19.02 -2.49 7.88
C ILE A 100 -19.05 -2.84 6.39
N LEU A 101 -19.37 -4.08 6.03
CA LEU A 101 -19.45 -4.53 4.64
C LEU A 101 -20.46 -3.69 3.83
N VAL A 102 -21.67 -3.50 4.35
CA VAL A 102 -22.69 -2.64 3.73
C VAL A 102 -22.21 -1.19 3.62
N GLY A 103 -21.49 -0.70 4.65
CA GLY A 103 -20.84 0.61 4.63
C GLY A 103 -19.83 0.75 3.49
N VAL A 104 -18.97 -0.27 3.29
CA VAL A 104 -17.97 -0.31 2.23
C VAL A 104 -18.63 -0.40 0.85
N GLU A 105 -19.61 -1.27 0.67
CA GLU A 105 -20.34 -1.40 -0.61
C GLU A 105 -21.00 -0.09 -1.04
N ASN A 106 -21.62 0.61 -0.09
CA ASN A 106 -22.24 1.90 -0.37
C ASN A 106 -21.21 2.99 -0.68
N ALA A 107 -20.10 3.03 0.05
CA ALA A 107 -18.99 3.94 -0.22
C ALA A 107 -18.37 3.68 -1.61
N LEU A 108 -18.26 2.42 -2.02
CA LEU A 108 -17.77 2.04 -3.36
C LEU A 108 -18.73 2.49 -4.47
N ARG A 109 -20.04 2.36 -4.25
CA ARG A 109 -21.07 2.80 -5.20
C ARG A 109 -20.98 4.30 -5.48
N GLU A 110 -20.69 5.10 -4.47
CA GLU A 110 -20.53 6.56 -4.57
C GLU A 110 -19.24 6.98 -5.28
N LEU A 111 -18.21 6.14 -5.25
CA LEU A 111 -16.96 6.37 -5.97
C LEU A 111 -17.04 6.06 -7.47
N GLY A 112 -18.13 5.43 -7.92
CA GLY A 112 -18.38 5.08 -9.31
C GLY A 112 -17.83 3.71 -9.73
N ASN A 113 -18.42 3.13 -10.78
CA ASN A 113 -18.23 1.73 -11.17
C ASN A 113 -16.78 1.34 -11.56
N ASN A 114 -15.97 2.31 -12.03
CA ASN A 114 -14.57 2.06 -12.41
C ASN A 114 -13.63 1.93 -11.20
N SER A 115 -14.10 2.29 -10.00
CA SER A 115 -13.31 2.35 -8.77
C SER A 115 -12.78 0.96 -8.34
N ILE A 116 -13.52 -0.11 -8.65
CA ILE A 116 -13.10 -1.49 -8.32
C ILE A 116 -11.94 -1.96 -9.20
N VAL A 117 -11.90 -1.52 -10.45
CA VAL A 117 -10.81 -1.87 -11.38
C VAL A 117 -9.50 -1.20 -10.95
N ASP A 118 -9.61 0.03 -10.43
CA ASP A 118 -8.50 0.82 -9.90
C ASP A 118 -8.25 0.61 -8.39
N SER A 119 -8.68 -0.53 -7.83
CA SER A 119 -8.64 -0.78 -6.38
C SER A 119 -7.22 -0.81 -5.79
N SER A 120 -6.19 -0.92 -6.64
CA SER A 120 -4.78 -0.89 -6.27
C SER A 120 -4.19 0.52 -6.21
N SER A 121 -4.89 1.55 -6.69
CA SER A 121 -4.41 2.92 -6.63
C SER A 121 -4.39 3.44 -5.18
N VAL A 122 -3.31 4.14 -4.82
CA VAL A 122 -3.18 4.82 -3.52
C VAL A 122 -4.35 5.80 -3.30
N ASP A 123 -4.80 6.45 -4.38
CA ASP A 123 -5.91 7.39 -4.32
C ASP A 123 -7.25 6.70 -4.09
N PHE A 124 -7.42 5.46 -4.57
CA PHE A 124 -8.62 4.67 -4.32
C PHE A 124 -8.80 4.42 -2.82
N LYS A 125 -7.78 3.90 -2.13
CA LYS A 125 -7.86 3.59 -0.70
C LYS A 125 -8.13 4.85 0.13
N ARG A 126 -7.52 5.98 -0.25
CA ARG A 126 -7.76 7.28 0.39
C ARG A 126 -9.20 7.75 0.21
N ARG A 127 -9.75 7.69 -1.01
CA ARG A 127 -11.13 8.09 -1.31
C ARG A 127 -12.15 7.19 -0.59
N LEU A 128 -11.92 5.87 -0.58
CA LEU A 128 -12.77 4.92 0.13
C LEU A 128 -12.79 5.19 1.63
N MET A 129 -11.61 5.39 2.23
CA MET A 129 -11.50 5.76 3.64
C MET A 129 -12.24 7.07 3.96
N ALA A 130 -12.13 8.10 3.11
CA ALA A 130 -12.86 9.36 3.29
C ALA A 130 -14.38 9.15 3.29
N ARG A 131 -14.91 8.38 2.33
CA ARG A 131 -16.35 8.06 2.26
C ARG A 131 -16.84 7.25 3.46
N LEU A 132 -16.03 6.32 3.97
CA LEU A 132 -16.37 5.61 5.20
C LEU A 132 -16.43 6.54 6.41
N ARG A 133 -15.53 7.53 6.51
CA ARG A 133 -15.56 8.53 7.58
C ARG A 133 -16.77 9.46 7.50
N GLU A 134 -17.13 9.90 6.30
CA GLU A 134 -18.35 10.70 6.07
C GLU A 134 -19.62 9.97 6.54
N ARG A 135 -19.60 8.62 6.49
CA ARG A 135 -20.67 7.74 6.97
C ARG A 135 -20.58 7.43 8.48
N GLY A 136 -19.63 8.02 9.19
CA GLY A 136 -19.48 7.87 10.64
C GLY A 136 -18.65 6.67 11.10
N PHE A 137 -18.00 5.93 10.20
CA PHE A 137 -17.07 4.88 10.61
C PHE A 137 -15.74 5.48 11.09
N ASP A 138 -15.14 4.92 12.14
CA ASP A 138 -13.73 5.16 12.48
C ASP A 138 -12.82 4.38 11.53
N ALA A 139 -12.82 4.80 10.26
CA ALA A 139 -11.98 4.25 9.22
C ALA A 139 -10.59 4.90 9.23
N GLY A 140 -9.54 4.10 9.05
CA GLY A 140 -8.15 4.55 9.00
C GLY A 140 -7.43 4.01 7.78
N LEU A 141 -6.63 4.86 7.14
CA LEU A 141 -5.64 4.40 6.17
C LEU A 141 -4.37 4.05 6.93
N CYS A 142 -3.98 2.78 6.88
CA CYS A 142 -2.81 2.25 7.55
C CYS A 142 -1.69 2.02 6.55
N LYS A 143 -0.49 2.48 6.88
CA LYS A 143 0.73 2.22 6.12
C LYS A 143 1.68 1.41 6.98
N SER A 144 1.83 0.12 6.67
CA SER A 144 2.83 -0.74 7.30
C SER A 144 4.16 -0.59 6.58
N LYS A 145 5.25 -0.72 7.34
CA LYS A 145 6.61 -0.82 6.83
C LYS A 145 7.36 -1.86 7.66
N TRP A 146 8.17 -2.69 7.00
CA TRP A 146 9.02 -3.65 7.67
C TRP A 146 10.39 -3.70 7.03
N GLU A 147 11.39 -3.89 7.89
CA GLU A 147 12.76 -4.09 7.48
C GLU A 147 13.01 -5.56 7.11
N LYS A 148 14.13 -5.80 6.45
CA LYS A 148 14.58 -7.15 6.12
C LYS A 148 14.84 -7.94 7.40
N VAL A 149 14.22 -9.11 7.51
CA VAL A 149 14.46 -10.05 8.61
C VAL A 149 14.67 -11.43 8.02
N GLY A 150 15.90 -11.96 8.13
CA GLY A 150 16.29 -13.23 7.54
C GLY A 150 16.04 -13.27 6.02
N HIS A 151 15.22 -14.22 5.57
CA HIS A 151 14.78 -14.36 4.17
C HIS A 151 13.52 -13.55 3.83
N CYS A 152 12.95 -12.81 4.78
CA CYS A 152 11.86 -11.88 4.52
C CYS A 152 12.46 -10.56 4.01
N PRO A 153 12.22 -10.15 2.75
CA PRO A 153 12.65 -8.86 2.24
C PRO A 153 11.89 -7.72 2.92
N SER A 154 12.50 -6.54 2.91
CA SER A 154 11.84 -5.30 3.29
C SER A 154 10.62 -5.03 2.41
N GLY A 155 9.71 -4.22 2.90
CA GLY A 155 8.58 -3.77 2.11
C GLY A 155 7.69 -2.80 2.87
N ASP A 156 6.74 -2.24 2.13
CA ASP A 156 5.67 -1.43 2.65
C ASP A 156 4.33 -1.86 2.05
N TYR A 157 3.25 -1.56 2.77
CA TYR A 157 1.91 -1.89 2.31
C TYR A 157 0.89 -0.92 2.90
N GLU A 158 -0.11 -0.57 2.10
CA GLU A 158 -1.22 0.29 2.52
C GLU A 158 -2.51 -0.52 2.60
N TYR A 159 -3.28 -0.36 3.66
CA TYR A 159 -4.59 -1.02 3.82
C TYR A 159 -5.55 -0.13 4.59
N ILE A 160 -6.85 -0.46 4.55
CA ILE A 160 -7.87 0.24 5.32
C ILE A 160 -8.25 -0.61 6.52
N ASP A 161 -8.42 0.02 7.67
CA ASP A 161 -9.08 -0.59 8.83
C ASP A 161 -10.29 0.22 9.26
N VAL A 162 -11.17 -0.41 10.04
CA VAL A 162 -12.24 0.25 10.79
C VAL A 162 -12.19 -0.22 12.23
N TYR A 163 -12.28 0.72 13.17
CA TYR A 163 -12.47 0.40 14.57
C TYR A 163 -13.96 0.47 14.91
N ALA A 164 -14.52 -0.64 15.38
CA ALA A 164 -15.94 -0.74 15.73
C ALA A 164 -16.10 -1.66 16.95
N SER A 165 -16.90 -1.23 17.92
CA SER A 165 -17.20 -2.01 19.14
C SER A 165 -15.95 -2.54 19.86
N GLY A 166 -14.91 -1.70 19.98
CA GLY A 166 -13.64 -2.08 20.63
C GLY A 166 -12.76 -3.06 19.83
N THR A 167 -13.14 -3.38 18.59
CA THR A 167 -12.43 -4.35 17.74
C THR A 167 -11.98 -3.69 16.45
N ARG A 168 -10.78 -4.06 15.99
CA ARG A 168 -10.21 -3.64 14.71
C ARG A 168 -10.58 -4.62 13.61
N TYR A 169 -11.13 -4.09 12.52
CA TYR A 169 -11.49 -4.83 11.31
C TYR A 169 -10.64 -4.36 10.14
N PHE A 170 -10.06 -5.31 9.39
CA PHE A 170 -9.31 -5.06 8.16
C PHE A 170 -10.26 -5.08 6.97
N ILE A 171 -10.06 -4.15 6.03
CA ILE A 171 -10.84 -4.02 4.81
C ILE A 171 -9.91 -4.11 3.60
N GLU A 172 -10.16 -5.10 2.75
CA GLU A 172 -9.43 -5.27 1.48
C GLU A 172 -10.41 -5.46 0.32
N VAL A 173 -10.28 -4.59 -0.69
CA VAL A 173 -11.05 -4.68 -1.93
C VAL A 173 -10.24 -5.53 -2.91
N SER A 174 -10.74 -6.75 -3.16
CA SER A 174 -10.08 -7.80 -3.93
C SER A 174 -8.86 -8.44 -3.26
N LEU A 175 -9.00 -8.89 -2.01
CA LEU A 175 -7.96 -9.63 -1.28
C LEU A 175 -7.37 -10.81 -2.09
N ALA A 176 -8.17 -11.45 -2.95
CA ALA A 176 -7.70 -12.52 -3.85
C ALA A 176 -6.48 -12.12 -4.70
N LYS A 177 -6.37 -10.85 -5.12
CA LYS A 177 -5.23 -10.34 -5.92
C LYS A 177 -3.90 -10.51 -5.18
N GLU A 178 -3.92 -10.33 -3.86
CA GLU A 178 -2.77 -10.52 -2.97
C GLU A 178 -2.32 -11.99 -2.88
N PHE A 179 -3.11 -12.94 -3.40
CA PHE A 179 -2.82 -14.37 -3.45
C PHE A 179 -2.71 -14.95 -4.87
N THR A 180 -2.94 -14.16 -5.93
CA THR A 180 -2.77 -14.62 -7.32
C THR A 180 -1.32 -14.98 -7.63
N ILE A 181 -1.06 -16.19 -8.13
CA ILE A 181 0.28 -16.65 -8.52
C ILE A 181 0.34 -16.98 -10.01
N ALA A 182 1.54 -17.03 -10.57
CA ALA A 182 1.76 -17.51 -11.93
C ALA A 182 1.57 -19.04 -12.00
N ARG A 183 0.90 -19.50 -13.06
CA ARG A 183 0.64 -20.93 -13.33
C ARG A 183 0.03 -21.67 -12.12
N PRO A 184 -1.14 -21.21 -11.60
CA PRO A 184 -1.79 -21.90 -10.51
C PRO A 184 -2.27 -23.28 -10.95
N THR A 185 -2.19 -24.26 -10.05
CA THR A 185 -2.91 -25.53 -10.23
C THR A 185 -4.42 -25.30 -10.21
N GLU A 186 -5.20 -26.17 -10.86
CA GLU A 186 -6.68 -26.05 -10.87
C GLU A 186 -7.28 -26.02 -9.46
N CYS A 187 -6.72 -26.82 -8.55
CA CYS A 187 -7.06 -26.80 -7.12
C CYS A 187 -6.88 -25.42 -6.49
N TYR A 188 -5.73 -24.80 -6.71
CA TYR A 188 -5.43 -23.49 -6.16
C TYR A 188 -6.30 -22.40 -6.79
N ALA A 189 -6.54 -22.48 -8.10
CA ALA A 189 -7.46 -21.58 -8.79
C ALA A 189 -8.88 -21.68 -8.20
N ALA A 190 -9.35 -22.88 -7.86
CA ALA A 190 -10.64 -23.08 -7.20
C ALA A 190 -10.70 -22.46 -5.79
N LEU A 191 -9.57 -22.32 -5.08
CA LEU A 191 -9.50 -21.62 -3.80
C LEU A 191 -9.65 -20.10 -3.98
N LEU A 192 -8.98 -19.51 -4.98
CA LEU A 192 -9.10 -18.08 -5.28
C LEU A 192 -10.54 -17.67 -5.62
N ASN A 193 -11.30 -18.54 -6.29
CA ASN A 193 -12.70 -18.29 -6.66
C ASN A 193 -13.66 -18.22 -5.46
N ILE A 194 -13.23 -18.59 -4.26
CA ILE A 194 -14.05 -18.52 -3.02
C ILE A 194 -13.99 -17.13 -2.41
N PHE A 195 -12.96 -16.35 -2.72
CA PHE A 195 -12.72 -15.07 -2.06
C PHE A 195 -13.87 -14.09 -2.31
N PRO A 196 -14.33 -13.39 -1.26
CA PRO A 196 -15.29 -12.31 -1.46
C PRO A 196 -14.62 -11.14 -2.18
N GLN A 197 -15.42 -10.38 -2.92
CA GLN A 197 -14.95 -9.15 -3.58
C GLN A 197 -14.43 -8.12 -2.57
N ILE A 198 -15.08 -8.04 -1.42
CA ILE A 198 -14.70 -7.17 -0.29
C ILE A 198 -14.48 -8.09 0.90
N PHE A 199 -13.25 -8.11 1.41
CA PHE A 199 -12.94 -8.79 2.65
C PHE A 199 -13.10 -7.82 3.82
N VAL A 200 -13.89 -8.22 4.82
CA VAL A 200 -13.98 -7.56 6.13
C VAL A 200 -13.74 -8.62 7.20
N GLY A 201 -12.65 -8.49 7.95
CA GLY A 201 -12.26 -9.51 8.92
C GLY A 201 -11.49 -8.96 10.11
N LYS A 202 -11.51 -9.70 11.22
CA LYS A 202 -10.67 -9.41 12.38
C LYS A 202 -9.22 -9.80 12.07
N GLN A 203 -8.32 -9.39 12.95
CA GLN A 203 -6.90 -9.75 12.87
C GLN A 203 -6.70 -11.26 12.73
N ASP A 204 -7.40 -12.06 13.54
CA ASP A 204 -7.22 -13.51 13.56
C ASP A 204 -7.75 -14.17 12.27
N ASP A 205 -8.85 -13.65 11.72
CA ASP A 205 -9.40 -14.13 10.45
C ASP A 205 -8.37 -13.95 9.33
N LEU A 206 -7.78 -12.76 9.22
CA LEU A 206 -6.79 -12.45 8.18
C LEU A 206 -5.50 -13.24 8.36
N LYS A 207 -5.03 -13.44 9.60
CA LYS A 207 -3.89 -14.32 9.89
C LYS A 207 -4.14 -15.75 9.42
N GLN A 208 -5.36 -16.27 9.66
CA GLN A 208 -5.72 -17.62 9.27
C GLN A 208 -5.84 -17.75 7.74
N VAL A 209 -6.44 -16.77 7.06
CA VAL A 209 -6.47 -16.70 5.59
C VAL A 209 -5.04 -16.69 5.02
N ASN A 210 -4.16 -15.84 5.55
CA ASN A 210 -2.75 -15.77 5.13
C ASN A 210 -2.07 -17.13 5.26
N ARG A 211 -2.21 -17.80 6.40
CA ARG A 211 -1.61 -19.13 6.64
C ARG A 211 -2.11 -20.17 5.65
N LEU A 212 -3.43 -20.29 5.50
CA LEU A 212 -4.07 -21.27 4.61
C LEU A 212 -3.62 -21.07 3.16
N MET A 213 -3.66 -19.83 2.68
CA MET A 213 -3.31 -19.51 1.30
C MET A 213 -1.83 -19.64 1.03
N CYS A 214 -0.94 -19.20 1.93
CA CYS A 214 0.51 -19.37 1.73
C CYS A 214 0.91 -20.85 1.65
N ASN A 215 0.28 -21.71 2.46
CA ASN A 215 0.48 -23.16 2.38
C ASN A 215 -0.05 -23.73 1.06
N ALA A 216 -1.21 -23.28 0.59
CA ALA A 216 -1.76 -23.68 -0.70
C ALA A 216 -0.91 -23.20 -1.89
N ILE A 217 -0.35 -21.98 -1.82
CA ILE A 217 0.64 -21.46 -2.80
C ILE A 217 1.85 -22.40 -2.84
N LYS A 218 2.44 -22.71 -1.68
CA LYS A 218 3.61 -23.59 -1.59
C LYS A 218 3.36 -24.96 -2.23
N LYS A 219 2.19 -25.57 -1.97
CA LYS A 219 1.78 -26.83 -2.60
C LYS A 219 1.60 -26.69 -4.12
N SER A 220 0.93 -25.63 -4.57
CA SER A 220 0.64 -25.37 -5.98
C SER A 220 1.92 -25.15 -6.79
N MET A 221 2.80 -24.26 -6.32
CA MET A 221 4.06 -23.94 -6.99
C MET A 221 5.01 -25.13 -6.99
N LYS A 222 5.09 -25.91 -5.90
CA LYS A 222 5.86 -27.16 -5.85
C LYS A 222 5.38 -28.18 -6.88
N LYS A 223 4.06 -28.33 -7.05
CA LYS A 223 3.48 -29.24 -8.07
C LYS A 223 3.82 -28.80 -9.50
N MET A 224 3.96 -27.50 -9.72
CA MET A 224 4.31 -26.91 -11.01
C MET A 224 5.83 -26.76 -11.22
N ASP A 225 6.65 -27.27 -10.30
CA ASP A 225 8.11 -27.13 -10.29
C ASP A 225 8.57 -25.66 -10.36
N ILE A 226 7.91 -24.81 -9.57
CA ILE A 226 8.21 -23.37 -9.44
C ILE A 226 8.55 -23.09 -7.99
N HIS A 227 9.61 -22.32 -7.76
CA HIS A 227 9.94 -21.86 -6.42
C HIS A 227 8.97 -20.77 -5.94
N VAL A 228 8.75 -20.70 -4.62
CA VAL A 228 7.85 -19.70 -4.01
C VAL A 228 8.60 -18.38 -3.86
N PRO A 229 8.19 -17.31 -4.59
CA PRO A 229 8.87 -16.04 -4.51
C PRO A 229 8.79 -15.45 -3.10
N PRO A 230 9.79 -14.67 -2.66
CA PRO A 230 9.86 -14.16 -1.29
C PRO A 230 8.58 -13.42 -0.84
N TRP A 231 7.96 -12.64 -1.72
CA TRP A 231 6.74 -11.87 -1.44
C TRP A 231 5.46 -12.71 -1.35
N ARG A 232 5.52 -14.02 -1.63
CA ARG A 232 4.41 -14.97 -1.47
C ARG A 232 4.61 -15.92 -0.30
N ARG A 233 5.72 -15.77 0.44
CA ARG A 233 5.95 -16.53 1.68
C ARG A 233 5.07 -16.00 2.80
N SER A 234 4.78 -16.87 3.78
CA SER A 234 3.95 -16.55 4.94
C SER A 234 4.48 -15.33 5.69
N SER A 235 5.79 -15.28 5.97
CA SER A 235 6.42 -14.16 6.69
C SER A 235 6.18 -12.80 6.02
N TYR A 236 6.39 -12.69 4.71
CA TYR A 236 6.16 -11.46 3.97
C TYR A 236 4.67 -11.09 3.92
N MET A 237 3.80 -12.07 3.67
CA MET A 237 2.36 -11.85 3.62
C MET A 237 1.81 -11.40 4.98
N GLN A 238 2.27 -11.99 6.10
CA GLN A 238 1.90 -11.54 7.44
C GLN A 238 2.41 -10.11 7.71
N ALA A 239 3.63 -9.79 7.28
CA ALA A 239 4.23 -8.47 7.48
C ALA A 239 3.40 -7.33 6.86
N LYS A 240 2.74 -7.57 5.72
CA LYS A 240 1.87 -6.58 5.06
C LYS A 240 0.83 -5.95 6.01
N TRP A 241 0.19 -6.75 6.85
CA TRP A 241 -0.90 -6.25 7.70
C TRP A 241 -0.52 -6.13 9.18
N PHE A 242 0.50 -6.88 9.64
CA PHE A 242 0.81 -7.03 11.06
C PHE A 242 2.14 -6.43 11.50
N SER A 243 2.94 -5.91 10.58
CA SER A 243 4.12 -5.10 10.94
C SER A 243 3.73 -3.75 11.51
N SER A 244 4.71 -3.06 12.10
CA SER A 244 4.55 -1.68 12.57
C SER A 244 3.95 -0.80 11.48
N TYR A 245 2.94 -0.01 11.84
CA TYR A 245 2.19 0.80 10.88
C TYR A 245 1.87 2.18 11.43
N LYS A 246 1.69 3.14 10.52
CA LYS A 246 1.12 4.47 10.80
C LYS A 246 -0.32 4.49 10.33
N ARG A 247 -1.24 4.92 11.19
CA ARG A 247 -2.69 5.02 10.89
C ARG A 247 -3.10 6.48 10.79
N THR A 248 -3.89 6.81 9.78
CA THR A 248 -4.59 8.11 9.78
C THR A 248 -5.73 8.06 10.79
N PHE A 249 -5.80 9.05 11.69
CA PHE A 249 -6.90 9.16 12.65
C PHE A 249 -7.97 10.11 12.12
N ASN A 250 -9.20 9.96 12.62
CA ASN A 250 -10.23 10.98 12.44
C ASN A 250 -10.04 12.03 13.55
N GLU A 251 -10.09 13.32 13.23
CA GLU A 251 -10.03 14.40 14.24
C GLU A 251 -11.13 14.20 15.30
N ALA A 252 -12.30 13.67 14.90
CA ALA A 252 -13.40 13.34 15.80
C ALA A 252 -13.06 12.24 16.84
N SER A 253 -12.20 11.28 16.51
CA SER A 253 -11.78 10.23 17.47
C SER A 253 -10.73 10.70 18.47
N LYS A 254 -10.03 11.82 18.22
CA LYS A 254 -9.17 12.47 19.23
C LYS A 254 -9.98 12.97 20.43
N ILE A 255 -11.19 13.47 20.20
CA ILE A 255 -12.06 14.04 21.24
C ILE A 255 -12.56 12.94 22.20
N LEU A 256 -12.85 11.74 21.67
CA LEU A 256 -13.30 10.60 22.49
C LEU A 256 -12.17 9.91 23.27
N GLN A 257 -10.92 9.97 22.80
CA GLN A 257 -9.77 9.39 23.50
C GLN A 257 -9.19 10.31 24.59
N GLN A 258 -9.50 11.61 24.57
CA GLN A 258 -9.12 12.55 25.65
C GLN A 258 -10.12 12.57 26.82
N GLN A 259 -11.22 11.83 26.74
CA GLN A 259 -12.20 11.70 27.81
C GLN A 259 -12.18 10.28 28.39
N GLN A 260 -11.11 9.97 29.12
CA GLN A 260 -11.16 8.95 30.18
C GLN A 260 -11.43 9.69 31.50
N PRO A 261 -12.18 9.09 32.44
CA PRO A 261 -12.69 9.80 33.62
C PRO A 261 -11.55 10.04 34.60
N PHE A 262 -11.22 11.31 34.84
CA PHE A 262 -10.51 11.69 36.06
C PHE A 262 -11.51 11.67 37.21
N ASP A 263 -11.14 10.92 38.25
CA ASP A 263 -11.87 10.79 39.51
C ASP A 263 -12.07 12.17 40.16
N HIS A 264 -13.24 12.35 40.77
CA HIS A 264 -13.69 13.63 41.31
C HIS A 264 -12.94 13.98 42.60
N SER A 265 -12.04 14.95 42.54
CA SER A 265 -11.88 15.99 43.56
C SER A 265 -10.99 17.10 43.02
N ASP A 266 -11.34 18.35 43.34
CA ASP A 266 -10.57 19.58 43.09
C ASP A 266 -10.73 20.27 41.72
N VAL A 267 -11.96 20.34 41.20
CA VAL A 267 -12.32 21.23 40.06
C VAL A 267 -12.98 22.51 40.56
N GLU A 268 -12.29 23.29 41.39
CA GLU A 268 -12.68 24.70 41.64
C GLU A 268 -11.48 25.68 41.66
N GLU A 269 -10.24 25.17 41.70
CA GLU A 269 -9.02 25.99 41.70
C GLU A 269 -8.38 26.11 40.30
N GLU A 270 -8.48 25.09 39.44
CA GLU A 270 -7.81 25.09 38.12
C GLU A 270 -8.50 25.98 37.06
N GLU A 271 -9.83 26.15 37.13
CA GLU A 271 -10.59 27.03 36.23
C GLU A 271 -10.25 28.52 36.46
N LYS A 272 -9.96 28.91 37.71
CA LYS A 272 -9.56 30.29 38.05
C LYS A 272 -8.16 30.62 37.55
N LEU A 273 -7.26 29.64 37.49
CA LEU A 273 -5.92 29.79 36.91
C LEU A 273 -5.95 29.84 35.37
N ARG A 274 -6.86 29.12 34.71
CA ARG A 274 -7.09 29.23 33.26
C ARG A 274 -7.68 30.57 32.85
N MET A 275 -8.56 31.18 33.66
CA MET A 275 -9.09 32.51 33.38
C MET A 275 -8.05 33.64 33.53
N ARG A 276 -6.96 33.44 34.28
CA ARG A 276 -5.88 34.42 34.46
C ARG A 276 -4.78 34.39 33.39
N ARG A 277 -4.78 33.42 32.47
CA ARG A 277 -3.78 33.32 31.37
C ARG A 277 -4.34 33.66 29.98
N LYS A 278 -5.30 34.59 29.90
CA LYS A 278 -5.57 35.31 28.64
C LYS A 278 -4.44 36.33 28.41
N ILE A 279 -3.29 35.85 27.95
CA ILE A 279 -2.29 36.72 27.33
C ILE A 279 -2.90 37.21 26.03
N SER A 280 -3.15 38.52 25.96
CA SER A 280 -3.51 39.22 24.74
C SER A 280 -2.38 39.09 23.73
N ILE A 281 -2.56 38.24 22.72
CA ILE A 281 -1.76 38.28 21.49
C ILE A 281 -2.30 39.47 20.70
N GLY A 282 -1.73 40.65 20.98
CA GLY A 282 -1.88 41.81 20.12
C GLY A 282 -1.15 41.54 18.81
N PHE A 283 -1.90 41.48 17.72
CA PHE A 283 -1.30 41.65 16.40
C PHE A 283 -0.78 43.08 16.32
N VAL A 284 0.55 43.24 16.32
CA VAL A 284 1.20 44.47 15.90
C VAL A 284 1.25 44.44 14.36
N PRO A 285 0.60 45.37 13.65
CA PRO A 285 0.76 45.48 12.20
C PRO A 285 2.20 45.91 11.91
N LEU A 286 2.94 45.10 11.13
CA LEU A 286 4.20 45.55 10.54
C LEU A 286 3.90 46.69 9.54
N PRO A 287 4.73 47.74 9.47
CA PRO A 287 4.55 48.81 8.51
C PRO A 287 4.68 48.26 7.08
N PRO A 288 3.96 48.83 6.10
CA PRO A 288 4.06 48.40 4.71
C PRO A 288 5.46 48.71 4.19
N ILE A 289 6.16 47.68 3.75
CA ILE A 289 7.39 47.82 2.98
C ILE A 289 6.96 48.29 1.59
N SER A 290 7.14 49.59 1.31
CA SER A 290 7.04 50.13 -0.04
C SER A 290 8.29 49.73 -0.82
N PHE A 291 8.13 48.89 -1.83
CA PHE A 291 9.16 48.74 -2.85
C PHE A 291 9.09 49.97 -3.75
N PRO A 292 10.17 50.75 -3.92
CA PRO A 292 10.19 51.78 -4.94
C PRO A 292 10.12 51.09 -6.30
N CYS A 293 8.97 51.19 -6.94
CA CYS A 293 8.81 50.87 -8.35
C CYS A 293 9.71 51.85 -9.10
N ARG A 294 10.83 51.36 -9.65
CA ARG A 294 11.69 52.16 -10.51
C ARG A 294 10.96 52.32 -11.84
N GLU A 295 10.24 53.42 -11.98
CA GLU A 295 9.89 53.97 -13.27
C GLU A 295 11.20 54.33 -14.00
N ASP A 296 11.42 53.69 -15.13
CA ASP A 296 11.78 54.34 -16.39
C ASP A 296 12.38 53.30 -17.35
N PHE A 297 11.61 52.91 -18.35
CA PHE A 297 12.02 53.00 -19.76
C PHE A 297 10.74 53.08 -20.60
N SER A 298 10.28 54.30 -20.82
CA SER A 298 9.30 54.59 -21.86
C SER A 298 9.93 54.38 -23.25
N THR A 299 9.24 53.54 -24.02
CA THR A 299 8.90 53.63 -25.45
C THR A 299 9.99 53.97 -26.48
N LYS A 300 10.14 53.04 -27.44
CA LYS A 300 9.99 53.39 -28.86
C LYS A 300 8.81 52.62 -29.45
N LEU A 301 7.82 53.40 -29.86
CA LEU A 301 6.61 52.99 -30.57
C LEU A 301 6.91 53.05 -32.06
N VAL A 302 6.90 51.91 -32.75
CA VAL A 302 6.61 51.82 -34.19
C VAL A 302 5.79 50.55 -34.40
N GLY A 303 4.57 50.69 -34.92
CA GLY A 303 3.80 49.55 -35.46
C GLY A 303 2.94 48.73 -34.48
N GLY A 304 2.24 49.36 -33.54
CA GLY A 304 0.87 48.97 -33.17
C GLY A 304 0.51 47.57 -32.64
N PHE A 305 1.43 46.66 -32.34
CA PHE A 305 1.10 45.36 -31.73
C PHE A 305 2.04 44.98 -30.58
N ARG A 306 1.47 44.57 -29.44
CA ARG A 306 2.22 44.09 -28.26
C ARG A 306 2.66 42.65 -28.51
N VAL A 307 3.96 42.43 -28.61
CA VAL A 307 4.55 41.10 -28.68
C VAL A 307 5.28 40.85 -27.37
N GLY A 308 4.88 39.80 -26.63
CA GLY A 308 5.55 39.41 -25.39
C GLY A 308 6.94 38.83 -25.65
N ASN A 309 7.86 38.97 -24.69
CA ASN A 309 9.28 38.59 -24.80
C ASN A 309 9.55 37.12 -25.21
N LEU A 310 8.54 36.23 -25.18
CA LEU A 310 8.67 34.86 -25.67
C LEU A 310 8.71 34.75 -27.21
N ALA A 311 8.08 35.68 -27.93
CA ALA A 311 7.96 35.62 -29.39
C ALA A 311 9.14 36.27 -30.13
N ALA A 312 9.97 37.07 -29.45
CA ALA A 312 11.23 37.58 -30.00
C ALA A 312 12.35 36.52 -30.00
N ALA A 313 12.33 35.57 -29.05
CA ALA A 313 13.35 34.53 -28.93
C ALA A 313 13.20 33.38 -29.95
N LEU A 314 12.08 33.30 -30.67
CA LEU A 314 11.80 32.22 -31.64
C LEU A 314 12.04 32.62 -33.11
N ASN A 315 12.44 33.88 -33.38
CA ASN A 315 12.66 34.36 -34.75
C ASN A 315 14.14 34.49 -35.15
N ASP A 316 15.08 34.17 -34.26
CA ASP A 316 16.52 34.21 -34.53
C ASP A 316 17.05 32.90 -35.14
N ASN A 317 16.30 32.30 -36.07
CA ASN A 317 16.82 31.25 -36.95
C ASN A 317 16.46 31.58 -38.40
N SER A 318 17.07 32.65 -38.91
CA SER A 318 17.24 32.81 -40.35
C SER A 318 18.56 33.52 -40.69
N ILE A 319 19.44 32.71 -41.31
CA ILE A 319 20.43 33.06 -42.34
C ILE A 319 21.83 33.47 -41.84
N LEU A 320 22.79 32.61 -42.19
CA LEU A 320 24.03 32.82 -42.97
C LEU A 320 24.86 31.55 -42.70
N SER A 321 25.18 30.64 -43.63
CA SER A 321 25.51 30.72 -45.05
C SER A 321 25.39 29.33 -45.69
#